data_AF-A0A940BI24-F1
#
_entry.id   AF-A0A940BI24-F1
#
_cell.length_a   1.000
_cell.length_b   1.000
_cell.length_c   1.000
_cell.angle_alpha   90.00
_cell.angle_beta   90.00
_cell.angle_gamma   90.00
#
_symmetry.space_group_name_H-M   'P 1'
#
loop_
_entity.id
_entity.type
_entity.pdbx_description
1 polymer ?
#
loop_
_entity_poly.entity_id
_entity_poly.type
_entity_poly.pdbx_seq_one_letter_code
_entity_poly.pdbx_strand_id
1 'polypeptide(L)'
;MSKVSEFVKTLLGMQKQQETHTEEVEENLKIYFSYPRQYEMMMFIIRKVPRTARIFFLYETRQVEFSKEWKYWAWEMMEKGFQTSEITQLAGVDSSVNPFEFASLVERIFGTMLFSYPAGEVFHQYILYVAGQVVMGELSVEQGLKLLSQAYVDSNDNESFEDFYLIENDWEDIKDGCELNRSYFSERGISEDHIDEWLRGYFEKLVTPKC
;
A
#
# COMPACT_ATOMS: atom_id res chain seq x y z
N MET A 1 5.23 51.93 -27.47
CA MET A 1 5.79 50.86 -26.60
C MET A 1 4.94 49.61 -26.81
N SER A 2 5.59 48.52 -27.18
CA SER A 2 5.04 47.37 -27.91
C SER A 2 4.24 46.40 -27.04
N LYS A 3 3.15 45.83 -27.60
CA LYS A 3 2.32 44.74 -27.02
C LYS A 3 3.14 43.56 -26.46
N VAL A 4 4.38 43.38 -26.95
CA VAL A 4 5.34 42.39 -26.46
C VAL A 4 5.76 42.65 -25.01
N SER A 5 5.89 43.91 -24.58
CA SER A 5 6.26 44.24 -23.20
C SER A 5 5.17 43.90 -22.19
N GLU A 6 3.91 43.87 -22.61
CA GLU A 6 2.77 43.57 -21.74
C GLU A 6 2.62 42.06 -21.61
N PHE A 7 2.78 41.31 -22.71
CA PHE A 7 2.79 39.86 -22.72
C PHE A 7 3.92 39.25 -21.86
N VAL A 8 5.13 39.82 -21.94
CA VAL A 8 6.27 39.38 -21.10
C VAL A 8 6.01 39.64 -19.61
N LYS A 9 5.35 40.75 -19.26
CA LYS A 9 4.97 41.04 -17.86
C LYS A 9 3.91 40.07 -17.34
N THR A 10 2.95 39.67 -18.18
CA THR A 10 1.94 38.68 -17.82
C THR A 10 2.56 37.30 -17.60
N LEU A 11 3.46 36.85 -18.48
CA LEU A 11 4.16 35.57 -18.33
C LEU A 11 5.04 35.52 -17.07
N LEU A 12 5.79 36.59 -16.80
CA LEU A 12 6.59 36.69 -15.57
C LEU A 12 5.74 36.75 -14.30
N GLY A 13 4.55 37.36 -14.38
CA GLY A 13 3.58 37.35 -13.29
C GLY A 13 3.01 35.96 -13.00
N MET A 14 2.71 35.19 -14.05
CA MET A 14 2.23 33.81 -13.94
C MET A 14 3.30 32.86 -13.40
N GLN A 15 4.56 32.99 -13.85
CA GLN A 15 5.68 32.20 -13.30
C GLN A 15 5.90 32.48 -11.81
N LYS A 16 5.87 33.76 -11.39
CA LYS A 16 5.98 34.12 -9.97
C LYS A 16 4.84 33.57 -9.12
N GLN A 17 3.61 33.53 -9.66
CA GLN A 17 2.47 32.94 -8.96
C GLN A 17 2.58 31.41 -8.83
N GLN A 18 3.15 30.74 -9.82
CA GLN A 18 3.44 29.30 -9.75
C GLN A 18 4.56 28.98 -8.76
N GLU A 19 5.65 29.77 -8.76
CA GLU A 19 6.76 29.61 -7.81
C GLU A 19 6.29 29.87 -6.37
N THR A 20 5.53 30.94 -6.12
CA THR A 20 5.00 31.23 -4.78
C THR A 20 3.99 30.20 -4.29
N HIS A 21 3.13 29.67 -5.17
CA HIS A 21 2.20 28.59 -4.78
C HIS A 21 2.94 27.26 -4.51
N THR A 22 4.07 27.02 -5.16
CA THR A 22 4.90 25.81 -4.93
C THR A 22 5.67 25.94 -3.61
N GLU A 23 6.27 27.11 -3.35
CA GLU A 23 6.95 27.42 -2.08
C GLU A 23 5.98 27.40 -0.89
N GLU A 24 4.77 27.93 -1.05
CA GLU A 24 3.75 27.92 0.01
C GLU A 24 3.23 26.50 0.30
N VAL A 25 3.17 25.62 -0.71
CA VAL A 25 2.87 24.19 -0.50
C VAL A 25 4.03 23.47 0.18
N GLU A 26 5.28 23.71 -0.22
CA GLU A 26 6.47 23.14 0.41
C GLU A 26 6.67 23.62 1.86
N GLU A 27 6.38 24.88 2.15
CA GLU A 27 6.51 25.48 3.48
C GLU A 27 5.37 25.04 4.40
N ASN A 28 4.14 24.90 3.87
CA ASN A 28 3.04 24.26 4.59
C ASN A 28 3.36 22.79 4.89
N LEU A 29 3.93 22.05 3.94
CA LEU A 29 4.40 20.68 4.15
C LEU A 29 5.46 20.63 5.27
N LYS A 30 6.42 21.57 5.31
CA LYS A 30 7.48 21.63 6.34
C LYS A 30 6.96 21.65 7.78
N ILE A 31 5.81 22.30 8.01
CA ILE A 31 5.17 22.37 9.33
C ILE A 31 4.58 21.01 9.75
N TYR A 32 4.35 20.07 8.82
CA TYR A 32 3.86 18.72 9.10
C TYR A 32 4.95 17.68 9.43
N PHE A 33 6.25 18.02 9.45
CA PHE A 33 7.35 17.04 9.64
C PHE A 33 7.87 16.84 11.07
N SER A 34 6.97 16.74 12.05
CA SER A 34 7.30 16.09 13.33
C SER A 34 6.92 14.61 13.26
N TYR A 35 7.75 13.69 13.77
CA TYR A 35 7.56 12.22 13.71
C TYR A 35 6.11 11.70 13.97
N PRO A 36 5.30 12.27 14.89
CA PRO A 36 3.88 11.88 15.05
C PRO A 36 3.01 12.11 13.80
N ARG A 37 3.29 13.16 13.02
CA ARG A 37 2.47 13.61 11.89
C ARG A 37 2.71 12.83 10.60
N GLN A 38 3.88 12.20 10.45
CA GLN A 38 4.17 11.37 9.26
C GLN A 38 3.41 10.04 9.31
N TYR A 39 3.31 9.44 10.50
CA TYR A 39 2.40 8.32 10.76
C TYR A 39 0.94 8.71 10.50
N GLU A 40 0.50 9.87 11.01
CA GLU A 40 -0.86 10.38 10.75
C GLU A 40 -1.11 10.58 9.25
N MET A 41 -0.12 11.06 8.50
CA MET A 41 -0.20 11.24 7.06
C MET A 41 -0.34 9.90 6.32
N MET A 42 0.47 8.89 6.67
CA MET A 42 0.32 7.54 6.15
C MET A 42 -1.10 7.02 6.39
N MET A 43 -1.55 7.07 7.65
CA MET A 43 -2.88 6.58 8.02
C MET A 43 -4.00 7.38 7.36
N PHE A 44 -3.81 8.68 7.14
CA PHE A 44 -4.74 9.53 6.41
C PHE A 44 -4.85 9.11 4.94
N ILE A 45 -3.71 8.87 4.28
CA ILE A 45 -3.69 8.46 2.87
C ILE A 45 -4.25 7.06 2.70
N ILE A 46 -3.86 6.09 3.54
CA ILE A 46 -4.41 4.72 3.49
C ILE A 46 -5.94 4.74 3.64
N ARG A 47 -6.49 5.57 4.53
CA ARG A 47 -7.96 5.71 4.67
C ARG A 47 -8.64 6.30 3.43
N LYS A 48 -7.95 7.15 2.66
CA LYS A 48 -8.49 7.78 1.45
C LYS A 48 -8.27 6.93 0.20
N VAL A 49 -7.14 6.21 0.16
CA VAL A 49 -6.64 5.38 -0.93
C VAL A 49 -6.12 4.07 -0.32
N PRO A 50 -7.01 3.08 -0.06
CA PRO A 50 -6.64 1.83 0.64
C PRO A 50 -5.49 1.06 -0.01
N ARG A 51 -5.38 1.09 -1.35
CA ARG A 51 -4.28 0.46 -2.10
C ARG A 51 -2.90 0.96 -1.68
N THR A 52 -2.81 2.13 -1.06
CA THR A 52 -1.55 2.64 -0.49
C THR A 52 -0.91 1.65 0.48
N ALA A 53 -1.68 0.87 1.23
CA ALA A 53 -1.15 -0.17 2.11
C ALA A 53 -0.35 -1.23 1.33
N ARG A 54 -0.88 -1.67 0.18
CA ARG A 54 -0.18 -2.59 -0.74
C ARG A 54 1.08 -1.94 -1.32
N ILE A 55 1.01 -0.68 -1.73
CA ILE A 55 2.16 0.04 -2.28
C ILE A 55 3.28 0.20 -1.26
N PHE A 56 2.93 0.49 0.00
CA PHE A 56 3.91 0.59 1.08
C PHE A 56 4.53 -0.77 1.38
N PHE A 57 3.73 -1.84 1.38
CA PHE A 57 4.24 -3.19 1.52
C PHE A 57 5.27 -3.53 0.43
N LEU A 58 4.95 -3.29 -0.84
CA LEU A 58 5.87 -3.54 -1.97
C LEU A 58 7.16 -2.72 -1.86
N TYR A 59 7.07 -1.48 -1.41
CA TYR A 59 8.25 -0.64 -1.19
C TYR A 59 9.11 -1.17 -0.04
N GLU A 60 8.50 -1.54 1.08
CA GLU A 60 9.18 -2.05 2.28
C GLU A 60 9.90 -3.38 2.04
N THR A 61 9.25 -4.30 1.31
CA THR A 61 9.82 -5.61 0.94
C THR A 61 10.74 -5.56 -0.28
N ARG A 62 11.05 -4.34 -0.78
CA ARG A 62 11.93 -4.10 -1.95
C ARG A 62 11.45 -4.75 -3.25
N GLN A 63 10.17 -5.05 -3.36
CA GLN A 63 9.53 -5.56 -4.57
C GLN A 63 9.08 -4.42 -5.50
N VAL A 64 10.04 -3.55 -5.84
CA VAL A 64 9.79 -2.35 -6.65
C VAL A 64 9.92 -2.69 -8.13
N GLU A 65 8.94 -3.47 -8.62
CA GLU A 65 8.78 -3.77 -10.05
C GLU A 65 7.53 -3.11 -10.60
N PHE A 66 7.60 -2.63 -11.84
CA PHE A 66 6.45 -2.03 -12.48
C PHE A 66 5.32 -3.06 -12.59
N SER A 67 4.14 -2.66 -12.13
CA SER A 67 2.92 -3.44 -12.25
C SER A 67 1.73 -2.50 -12.39
N LYS A 68 0.59 -3.05 -12.83
CA LYS A 68 -0.65 -2.27 -12.94
C LYS A 68 -1.08 -1.64 -11.61
N GLU A 69 -0.71 -2.26 -10.49
CA GLU A 69 -1.00 -1.77 -9.14
C GLU A 69 -0.45 -0.37 -8.90
N TRP A 70 0.79 -0.11 -9.32
CA TRP A 70 1.42 1.21 -9.18
C TRP A 70 0.69 2.29 -9.99
N LYS A 71 0.20 1.95 -11.19
CA LYS A 71 -0.60 2.89 -12.00
C LYS A 71 -1.97 3.14 -11.40
N TYR A 72 -2.66 2.09 -10.96
CA TYR A 72 -3.97 2.22 -10.34
C TYR A 72 -3.90 3.02 -9.05
N TRP A 73 -2.88 2.77 -8.24
CA TRP A 73 -2.61 3.59 -7.07
C TRP A 73 -2.36 5.06 -7.43
N ALA A 74 -1.54 5.34 -8.45
CA ALA A 74 -1.29 6.72 -8.88
C ALA A 74 -2.58 7.44 -9.33
N TRP A 75 -3.47 6.75 -10.06
CA TRP A 75 -4.77 7.30 -10.43
C TRP A 75 -5.67 7.55 -9.22
N GLU A 76 -5.79 6.60 -8.31
CA GLU A 76 -6.56 6.76 -7.08
C GLU A 76 -6.03 7.92 -6.22
N MET A 77 -4.70 8.07 -6.11
CA MET A 77 -4.05 9.19 -5.43
C MET A 77 -4.45 10.54 -6.06
N MET A 78 -4.43 10.65 -7.39
CA MET A 78 -4.85 11.85 -8.10
C MET A 78 -6.34 12.16 -7.88
N GLU A 79 -7.21 11.15 -7.98
CA GLU A 79 -8.65 11.32 -7.74
C GLU A 79 -8.98 11.79 -6.33
N LYS A 80 -8.16 11.45 -5.34
CA LYS A 80 -8.29 11.91 -3.95
C LYS A 80 -7.58 13.23 -3.65
N GLY A 81 -6.96 13.86 -4.65
CA GLY A 81 -6.32 15.17 -4.52
C GLY A 81 -4.85 15.12 -4.07
N PHE A 82 -4.21 13.94 -4.04
CA PHE A 82 -2.78 13.78 -3.74
C PHE A 82 -1.92 13.88 -5.00
N GLN A 83 -2.29 14.76 -5.94
CA GLN A 83 -1.59 14.92 -7.19
C GLN A 83 -0.25 15.64 -6.99
N THR A 84 0.85 14.99 -7.38
CA THR A 84 2.19 15.59 -7.52
C THR A 84 2.73 15.36 -8.93
N SER A 85 3.85 16.00 -9.27
CA SER A 85 4.54 15.77 -10.54
C SER A 85 4.90 14.29 -10.72
N GLU A 86 5.47 13.68 -9.67
CA GLU A 86 5.92 12.29 -9.68
C GLU A 86 4.74 11.30 -9.73
N ILE A 87 3.64 11.58 -9.03
CA ILE A 87 2.42 10.76 -9.12
C ILE A 87 1.80 10.85 -10.52
N THR A 88 1.78 12.05 -11.11
CA THR A 88 1.32 12.24 -12.49
C THR A 88 2.22 11.49 -13.48
N GLN A 89 3.53 11.50 -13.25
CA GLN A 89 4.48 10.73 -14.05
C GLN A 89 4.18 9.24 -13.93
N LEU A 90 4.03 8.72 -12.71
CA LEU A 90 3.74 7.30 -12.44
C LEU A 90 2.45 6.81 -13.12
N ALA A 91 1.40 7.63 -13.09
CA ALA A 91 0.14 7.36 -13.79
C ALA A 91 0.32 7.19 -15.31
N GLY A 92 1.31 7.86 -15.90
CA GLY A 92 1.64 7.81 -17.33
C GLY A 92 2.70 6.78 -17.74
N VAL A 93 3.41 6.16 -16.79
CA VAL A 93 4.51 5.22 -17.06
C VAL A 93 4.03 4.00 -17.86
N ASP A 94 4.69 3.66 -18.97
CA ASP A 94 4.38 2.43 -19.71
C ASP A 94 5.12 1.19 -19.16
N SER A 95 4.60 0.01 -19.49
CA SER A 95 5.23 -1.29 -19.19
C SER A 95 6.65 -1.46 -19.70
N SER A 96 7.07 -0.69 -20.71
CA SER A 96 8.45 -0.70 -21.22
C SER A 96 9.43 0.17 -20.42
N VAL A 97 9.01 0.77 -19.31
CA VAL A 97 9.90 1.61 -18.50
C VAL A 97 11.10 0.83 -18.00
N ASN A 98 12.25 1.49 -17.99
CA ASN A 98 13.45 0.88 -17.43
C ASN A 98 13.28 0.66 -15.91
N PRO A 99 13.60 -0.51 -15.35
CA PRO A 99 13.47 -0.78 -13.91
C PRO A 99 14.21 0.21 -13.01
N PHE A 100 15.37 0.72 -13.43
CA PHE A 100 16.13 1.73 -12.67
C PHE A 100 15.43 3.10 -12.68
N GLU A 101 14.85 3.48 -13.81
CA GLU A 101 14.05 4.71 -13.92
C GLU A 101 12.78 4.61 -13.07
N PHE A 102 12.15 3.44 -13.07
CA PHE A 102 10.99 3.16 -12.23
C PHE A 102 11.34 3.22 -10.74
N ALA A 103 12.40 2.53 -10.30
CA ALA A 103 12.86 2.57 -8.92
C ALA A 103 13.21 4.01 -8.49
N SER A 104 13.91 4.76 -9.35
CA SER A 104 14.24 6.17 -9.09
C SER A 104 12.99 7.05 -8.99
N LEU A 105 11.95 6.77 -9.77
CA LEU A 105 10.66 7.46 -9.66
C LEU A 105 9.98 7.15 -8.33
N VAL A 106 9.93 5.88 -7.94
CA VAL A 106 9.34 5.45 -6.66
C VAL A 106 10.08 6.09 -5.48
N GLU A 107 11.42 6.14 -5.50
CA GLU A 107 12.20 6.82 -4.47
C GLU A 107 11.86 8.32 -4.35
N ARG A 108 11.71 9.01 -5.49
CA ARG A 108 11.27 10.42 -5.48
C ARG A 108 9.86 10.57 -4.93
N ILE A 109 8.94 9.68 -5.28
CA ILE A 109 7.55 9.71 -4.78
C ILE A 109 7.52 9.61 -3.25
N PHE A 110 8.21 8.60 -2.69
CA PHE A 110 8.26 8.41 -1.24
C PHE A 110 9.05 9.51 -0.52
N GLY A 111 10.07 10.06 -1.18
CA GLY A 111 10.84 11.21 -0.71
C GLY A 111 10.02 12.50 -0.67
N THR A 112 9.22 12.80 -1.71
CA THR A 112 8.39 14.01 -1.82
C THR A 112 7.17 13.95 -0.90
N MET A 113 6.54 12.78 -0.77
CA MET A 113 5.41 12.61 0.15
C MET A 113 5.83 12.46 1.61
N LEU A 114 7.14 12.42 1.87
CA LEU A 114 7.76 12.44 3.20
C LEU A 114 7.16 11.37 4.11
N PHE A 115 6.94 10.20 3.52
CA PHE A 115 6.49 9.00 4.22
C PHE A 115 7.58 8.58 5.19
N SER A 116 7.32 8.78 6.48
CA SER A 116 8.03 8.11 7.55
C SER A 116 7.02 7.30 8.33
N TYR A 117 7.28 6.01 8.43
CA TYR A 117 6.42 5.08 9.13
C TYR A 117 7.28 4.04 9.85
N PRO A 118 6.81 3.48 10.97
CA PRO A 118 7.43 2.30 11.55
C PRO A 118 7.25 1.12 10.59
N ALA A 119 8.33 0.40 10.26
CA ALA A 119 8.28 -0.74 9.34
C ALA A 119 7.18 -1.76 9.73
N GLY A 120 7.02 -2.04 11.03
CA GLY A 120 5.99 -2.95 11.53
C GLY A 120 4.54 -2.50 11.25
N GLU A 121 4.30 -1.19 11.12
CA GLU A 121 2.96 -0.70 10.79
C GLU A 121 2.57 -1.03 9.35
N VAL A 122 3.52 -1.02 8.41
CA VAL A 122 3.25 -1.35 7.01
C VAL A 122 2.68 -2.76 6.88
N PHE A 123 3.26 -3.73 7.59
CA PHE A 123 2.79 -5.11 7.57
C PHE A 123 1.38 -5.23 8.14
N HIS A 124 1.11 -4.57 9.27
CA HIS A 124 -0.23 -4.55 9.84
C HIS A 124 -1.27 -3.92 8.89
N GLN A 125 -0.94 -2.79 8.26
CA GLN A 125 -1.83 -2.14 7.30
C GLN A 125 -2.05 -2.99 6.06
N TYR A 126 -1.05 -3.74 5.60
CA TYR A 126 -1.21 -4.68 4.50
C TYR A 126 -2.13 -5.86 4.86
N ILE A 127 -2.01 -6.41 6.08
CA ILE A 127 -2.93 -7.43 6.60
C ILE A 127 -4.36 -6.90 6.60
N LEU A 128 -4.59 -5.71 7.16
CA LEU A 128 -5.91 -5.09 7.20
C LEU A 128 -6.46 -4.81 5.80
N TYR A 129 -5.61 -4.39 4.86
CA TYR A 129 -5.99 -4.19 3.47
C TYR A 129 -6.49 -5.49 2.85
N VAL A 130 -5.70 -6.58 2.90
CA VAL A 130 -6.11 -7.87 2.33
C VAL A 130 -7.36 -8.40 3.02
N ALA A 131 -7.43 -8.33 4.35
CA ALA A 131 -8.59 -8.76 5.11
C ALA A 131 -9.85 -7.98 4.74
N GLY A 132 -9.74 -6.67 4.55
CA GLY A 132 -10.84 -5.82 4.09
C GLY A 132 -11.35 -6.23 2.71
N GLN A 133 -10.44 -6.53 1.78
CA GLN A 133 -10.80 -7.02 0.44
C GLN A 133 -11.55 -8.38 0.51
N VAL A 134 -11.15 -9.28 1.41
CA VAL A 134 -11.85 -10.55 1.65
C VAL A 134 -13.26 -10.32 2.21
N VAL A 135 -13.38 -9.48 3.24
CA VAL A 135 -14.67 -9.19 3.90
C VAL A 135 -15.64 -8.46 2.97
N MET A 136 -15.15 -7.61 2.06
CA MET A 136 -15.98 -6.97 1.03
C MET A 136 -16.33 -7.90 -0.14
N GLY A 137 -15.76 -9.10 -0.21
CA GLY A 137 -15.98 -10.06 -1.29
C GLY A 137 -15.21 -9.76 -2.58
N GLU A 138 -14.22 -8.86 -2.54
CA GLU A 138 -13.34 -8.53 -3.67
C GLU A 138 -12.25 -9.59 -3.86
N LEU A 139 -11.86 -10.26 -2.78
CA LEU A 139 -11.02 -11.47 -2.79
C LEU A 139 -11.77 -12.63 -2.15
N SER A 140 -11.51 -13.85 -2.64
CA SER A 140 -11.90 -15.05 -1.88
C SER A 140 -11.02 -15.22 -0.65
N VAL A 141 -11.50 -15.97 0.34
CA VAL A 141 -10.73 -16.34 1.55
C VAL A 141 -9.41 -17.00 1.16
N GLU A 142 -9.43 -17.92 0.20
CA GLU A 142 -8.22 -18.60 -0.28
C GLU A 142 -7.24 -17.62 -0.94
N GLN A 143 -7.72 -16.68 -1.76
CA GLN A 143 -6.86 -15.67 -2.37
C GLN A 143 -6.24 -14.75 -1.32
N GLY A 144 -7.01 -14.31 -0.33
CA GLY A 144 -6.51 -13.50 0.78
C GLY A 144 -5.47 -14.23 1.60
N LEU A 145 -5.72 -15.49 1.94
CA LEU A 145 -4.80 -16.34 2.68
C LEU A 145 -3.49 -16.54 1.92
N LYS A 146 -3.55 -16.85 0.62
CA LYS A 146 -2.35 -17.01 -0.24
C LYS A 146 -1.53 -15.73 -0.33
N LEU A 147 -2.17 -14.56 -0.45
CA LEU A 147 -1.45 -13.29 -0.46
C LEU A 147 -0.72 -13.01 0.85
N LEU A 148 -1.32 -13.36 1.99
CA LEU A 148 -0.71 -13.14 3.31
C LEU A 148 0.31 -14.22 3.69
N SER A 149 0.11 -15.46 3.25
CA SER A 149 1.11 -16.54 3.34
C SER A 149 2.37 -16.17 2.54
N GLN A 150 2.21 -15.76 1.27
CA GLN A 150 3.35 -15.29 0.46
C GLN A 150 4.03 -14.06 1.07
N ALA A 151 3.28 -13.19 1.73
CA ALA A 151 3.84 -12.01 2.41
C ALA A 151 4.83 -12.37 3.52
N TYR A 152 4.70 -13.54 4.16
CA TYR A 152 5.67 -14.05 5.12
C TYR A 152 7.05 -14.23 4.48
N VAL A 153 7.11 -14.93 3.34
CA VAL A 153 8.35 -15.15 2.58
C VAL A 153 8.91 -13.83 2.05
N ASP A 154 8.04 -13.01 1.46
CA ASP A 154 8.37 -11.73 0.85
C ASP A 154 8.97 -10.71 1.82
N SER A 155 8.59 -10.81 3.10
CA SER A 155 9.05 -9.95 4.18
C SER A 155 10.23 -10.55 4.96
N ASN A 156 10.87 -11.60 4.42
CA ASN A 156 11.96 -12.32 5.07
C ASN A 156 11.54 -12.85 6.45
N ASP A 157 10.48 -13.66 6.45
CA ASP A 157 9.93 -14.38 7.60
C ASP A 157 9.42 -13.46 8.71
N ASN A 158 8.76 -12.35 8.35
CA ASN A 158 8.20 -11.44 9.36
C ASN A 158 7.05 -12.11 10.15
N GLU A 159 7.18 -12.12 11.47
CA GLU A 159 6.24 -12.75 12.40
C GLU A 159 4.78 -12.27 12.25
N SER A 160 4.56 -11.05 11.73
CA SER A 160 3.21 -10.53 11.48
C SER A 160 2.39 -11.42 10.53
N PHE A 161 3.07 -12.18 9.66
CA PHE A 161 2.45 -13.05 8.66
C PHE A 161 2.50 -14.54 9.01
N GLU A 162 3.15 -14.92 10.11
CA GLU A 162 3.42 -16.32 10.46
C GLU A 162 2.13 -17.16 10.55
N ASP A 163 1.11 -16.63 11.23
CA ASP A 163 -0.19 -17.29 11.33
C ASP A 163 -0.77 -17.65 9.96
N PHE A 164 -0.72 -16.73 8.98
CA PHE A 164 -1.25 -16.96 7.65
C PHE A 164 -0.45 -18.01 6.88
N TYR A 165 0.87 -18.01 7.02
CA TYR A 165 1.74 -19.01 6.43
C TYR A 165 1.46 -20.41 6.98
N LEU A 166 1.33 -20.54 8.31
CA LEU A 166 1.01 -21.83 8.94
C LEU A 166 -0.39 -22.32 8.58
N ILE A 167 -1.39 -21.43 8.60
CA ILE A 167 -2.77 -21.74 8.22
C ILE A 167 -2.83 -22.25 6.78
N GLU A 168 -2.10 -21.60 5.86
CA GLU A 168 -2.15 -21.93 4.45
C GLU A 168 -1.49 -23.29 4.14
N ASN A 169 -0.32 -23.56 4.73
CA ASN A 169 0.33 -24.87 4.60
C ASN A 169 -0.56 -26.00 5.13
N ASP A 170 -1.10 -25.86 6.35
CA ASP A 170 -2.01 -26.85 6.94
C ASP A 170 -3.26 -27.05 6.07
N TRP A 171 -3.80 -25.97 5.48
CA TRP A 171 -4.97 -26.03 4.62
C TRP A 171 -4.71 -26.73 3.28
N GLU A 172 -3.56 -26.48 2.66
CA GLU A 172 -3.14 -27.18 1.44
C GLU A 172 -2.89 -28.67 1.72
N ASP A 173 -2.23 -29.01 2.84
CA ASP A 173 -2.03 -30.40 3.25
C ASP A 173 -3.36 -31.15 3.45
N ILE A 174 -4.36 -30.52 4.09
CA ILE A 174 -5.69 -31.11 4.25
C ILE A 174 -6.36 -31.34 2.89
N LYS A 175 -6.29 -30.36 1.99
CA LYS A 175 -6.86 -30.47 0.63
C LYS A 175 -6.21 -31.57 -0.19
N ASP A 176 -4.91 -31.76 -0.05
CA ASP A 176 -4.13 -32.79 -0.75
C ASP A 176 -4.27 -34.18 -0.10
N GLY A 177 -4.99 -34.30 1.01
CA GLY A 177 -5.17 -35.54 1.75
C GLY A 177 -3.91 -35.96 2.50
N CYS A 178 -2.96 -35.06 2.72
CA CYS A 178 -1.77 -35.27 3.53
C CYS A 178 -2.15 -35.30 5.02
N GLU A 179 -1.61 -36.27 5.76
CA GLU A 179 -1.79 -36.38 7.22
C GLU A 179 -0.62 -35.77 8.01
N LEU A 180 0.46 -35.41 7.32
CA LEU A 180 1.60 -34.70 7.90
C LEU A 180 1.21 -33.23 8.08
N ASN A 181 1.59 -32.59 9.20
CA ASN A 181 1.36 -31.17 9.48
C ASN A 181 -0.10 -30.68 9.52
N ARG A 182 -0.99 -31.32 10.30
CA ARG A 182 -2.30 -30.73 10.65
C ARG A 182 -2.27 -29.94 11.97
N SER A 183 -1.11 -29.42 12.38
CA SER A 183 -0.90 -28.88 13.73
C SER A 183 -1.69 -27.61 14.00
N TYR A 184 -1.80 -26.69 13.05
CA TYR A 184 -2.40 -25.39 13.28
C TYR A 184 -3.87 -25.50 13.68
N PHE A 185 -4.66 -26.24 12.90
CA PHE A 185 -6.09 -26.43 13.14
C PHE A 185 -6.37 -27.41 14.28
N SER A 186 -5.64 -28.54 14.33
CA SER A 186 -5.89 -29.58 15.35
C SER A 186 -5.54 -29.11 16.77
N GLU A 187 -4.44 -28.37 16.96
CA GLU A 187 -4.06 -27.79 18.25
C GLU A 187 -5.07 -26.75 18.76
N ARG A 188 -5.80 -26.12 17.84
CA ARG A 188 -6.87 -25.15 18.12
C ARG A 188 -8.26 -25.79 18.20
N GLY A 189 -8.36 -27.12 18.06
CA GLY A 189 -9.61 -27.86 18.14
C GLY A 189 -10.60 -27.56 17.01
N ILE A 190 -10.10 -27.15 15.83
CA ILE A 190 -10.90 -26.82 14.67
C ILE A 190 -11.05 -28.08 13.81
N SER A 191 -12.28 -28.54 13.59
CA SER A 191 -12.57 -29.69 12.73
C SER A 191 -12.56 -29.29 11.25
N GLU A 192 -12.19 -30.23 10.39
CA GLU A 192 -12.11 -30.03 8.92
C GLU A 192 -13.39 -29.45 8.32
N ASP A 193 -14.56 -29.95 8.73
CA ASP A 193 -15.88 -29.48 8.27
C ASP A 193 -16.20 -28.01 8.59
N HIS A 194 -15.41 -27.38 9.47
CA HIS A 194 -15.61 -26.00 9.93
C HIS A 194 -14.47 -25.06 9.55
N ILE A 195 -13.44 -25.53 8.81
CA ILE A 195 -12.28 -24.69 8.48
C ILE A 195 -12.69 -23.48 7.62
N ASP A 196 -13.53 -23.67 6.61
CA ASP A 196 -13.99 -22.57 5.75
C ASP A 196 -14.73 -21.48 6.54
N GLU A 197 -15.60 -21.87 7.46
CA GLU A 197 -16.32 -20.95 8.34
C GLU A 197 -15.35 -20.25 9.30
N TRP A 198 -14.41 -21.01 9.87
CA TRP A 198 -13.41 -20.47 10.76
C TRP A 198 -12.50 -19.44 10.07
N LEU A 199 -12.04 -19.72 8.84
CA LEU A 199 -11.19 -18.83 8.06
C LEU A 199 -11.91 -17.51 7.73
N ARG A 200 -13.20 -17.59 7.36
CA ARG A 200 -14.04 -16.38 7.18
C ARG A 200 -14.08 -15.56 8.47
N GLY A 201 -14.40 -16.21 9.58
CA GLY A 201 -14.43 -15.56 10.90
C GLY A 201 -13.08 -15.01 11.34
N TYR A 202 -11.96 -15.63 10.93
CA TYR A 202 -10.61 -15.14 11.19
C TYR A 202 -10.37 -13.80 10.49
N PHE A 203 -10.69 -13.69 9.19
CA PHE A 203 -10.58 -12.44 8.43
C PHE A 203 -11.51 -11.33 8.96
N GLU A 204 -12.75 -11.67 9.32
CA GLU A 204 -13.70 -10.71 9.90
C GLU A 204 -13.19 -10.12 11.23
N LYS A 205 -12.57 -10.94 12.07
CA LYS A 205 -11.97 -10.49 13.34
C LYS A 205 -10.80 -9.53 13.15
N LEU A 206 -10.05 -9.65 12.06
CA LEU A 206 -8.91 -8.74 11.79
C LEU A 206 -9.36 -7.31 11.52
N VAL A 207 -10.50 -7.13 10.84
CA VAL A 207 -11.01 -5.80 10.48
C VAL A 207 -12.03 -5.25 11.47
N THR A 208 -12.49 -6.05 12.43
CA THR A 208 -13.42 -5.62 13.46
C THR A 208 -12.69 -4.84 14.55
N PRO A 209 -13.08 -3.59 14.86
CA PRO A 209 -12.46 -2.83 15.94
C PRO A 209 -12.57 -3.58 17.27
N LYS A 210 -11.44 -3.80 17.96
CA LYS A 210 -11.46 -4.26 19.35
C LYS A 210 -12.03 -3.12 20.21
N CYS A 211 -13.19 -3.36 20.81
CA CYS A 211 -13.83 -2.45 21.77
C CYS A 211 -13.04 -2.36 23.08
#